data_AF-A0A973G3Q1-F1
#
_entry.id   AF-A0A973G3Q1-F1
#
_cell.length_a   1.000
_cell.length_b   1.000
_cell.length_c   1.000
_cell.angle_alpha   90.00
_cell.angle_beta   90.00
_cell.angle_gamma   90.00
#
_symmetry.space_group_name_H-M   'P 1'
#
loop_
_entity.id
_entity.type
_entity.pdbx_description
1 polymer ?
#
loop_
_entity_poly.entity_id
_entity_poly.type
_entity_poly.pdbx_seq_one_letter_code
_entity_poly.pdbx_strand_id
1 'polypeptide(L)' 'MIIVKGKTYYTIVDAAERLGVSAKTIRDYIHKGIIPEPPEIQYGIRLLKHFPPEYIDMAKMHLKNFRDSRNERRR' A
#
# COMPACT_ATOMS: atom_id res chain seq x y z
N MET A 1 4.13 -8.83 8.98
CA MET A 1 5.00 -9.39 7.92
C MET A 1 4.77 -10.89 7.81
N ILE A 2 5.09 -11.52 6.68
CA ILE A 2 5.05 -12.98 6.49
C ILE A 2 6.37 -13.48 5.87
N ILE A 3 6.73 -14.74 6.12
CA ILE A 3 7.90 -15.38 5.54
C ILE A 3 7.45 -16.41 4.52
N VAL A 4 7.91 -16.28 3.28
CA VAL A 4 7.61 -17.19 2.17
C VAL A 4 8.91 -17.59 1.49
N LYS A 5 9.21 -18.90 1.47
CA LYS A 5 10.45 -19.47 0.88
C LYS A 5 11.73 -18.76 1.38
N GLY A 6 11.80 -18.44 2.67
CA GLY A 6 12.92 -17.74 3.29
C GLY A 6 13.00 -16.24 2.99
N LYS A 7 12.07 -15.67 2.22
CA LYS A 7 11.96 -14.23 1.98
C LYS A 7 10.87 -13.60 2.84
N THR A 8 11.18 -12.45 3.43
CA THR A 8 10.22 -11.68 4.23
C THR A 8 9.43 -10.74 3.33
N TYR A 9 8.11 -10.80 3.43
CA TYR A 9 7.18 -9.95 2.71
C TYR A 9 6.34 -9.13 3.69
N TYR A 10 6.24 -7.84 3.43
CA TYR A 10 5.36 -6.95 4.19
C TYR A 10 3.93 -7.09 3.69
N THR A 11 3.01 -7.20 4.63
CA THR A 11 1.58 -7.32 4.38
C THR A 11 0.92 -5.94 4.36
N ILE A 12 -0.37 -5.91 4.01
CA ILE A 12 -1.16 -4.68 4.07
C ILE A 12 -1.24 -4.07 5.48
N VAL A 13 -1.12 -4.89 6.53
CA VAL A 13 -1.13 -4.41 7.93
C VAL A 13 0.17 -3.67 8.23
N ASP A 14 1.30 -4.20 7.78
CA ASP A 14 2.60 -3.53 7.92
C ASP A 14 2.63 -2.22 7.12
N ALA A 15 2.03 -2.21 5.93
CA ALA A 15 1.87 -1.01 5.12
C ALA A 15 0.99 0.04 5.82
N ALA A 16 -0.11 -0.39 6.44
CA ALA A 16 -1.03 0.45 7.20
C ALA A 16 -0.31 1.19 8.33
N GLU A 17 0.47 0.46 9.11
CA GLU A 17 1.29 1.03 10.19
C GLU A 17 2.29 2.08 9.65
N ARG A 18 3.04 1.74 8.59
CA ARG A 18 4.03 2.64 7.99
C ARG A 18 3.45 3.89 7.32
N LEU A 19 2.22 3.80 6.82
CA LEU A 19 1.50 4.92 6.18
C LEU A 19 0.64 5.71 7.16
N GLY A 20 0.52 5.25 8.42
CA GLY A 20 -0.29 5.91 9.45
C GLY A 20 -1.79 5.90 9.13
N VAL A 21 -2.29 4.87 8.45
CA VAL A 21 -3.71 4.72 8.07
C VAL A 21 -4.18 3.30 8.30
N SER A 22 -5.49 3.05 8.28
CA SER A 22 -6.00 1.68 8.41
C SER A 22 -5.76 0.84 7.15
N ALA A 23 -5.66 -0.49 7.28
CA ALA A 23 -5.60 -1.41 6.13
C ALA A 23 -6.85 -1.33 5.24
N LYS A 24 -8.02 -0.93 5.79
CA LYS A 24 -9.23 -0.64 5.01
C LYS A 24 -9.01 0.60 4.14
N THR A 25 -8.42 1.66 4.70
CA THR A 25 -8.12 2.90 3.98
C THR A 25 -7.12 2.65 2.85
N ILE A 26 -6.10 1.82 3.05
CA ILE A 26 -5.18 1.43 1.97
C ILE A 26 -5.93 0.74 0.82
N ARG A 27 -6.81 -0.23 1.12
CA ARG A 27 -7.65 -0.88 0.09
C ARG A 27 -8.52 0.12 -0.66
N ASP A 28 -9.10 1.08 0.05
CA ASP A 28 -9.91 2.14 -0.55
C ASP A 28 -9.08 3.05 -1.46
N TYR A 29 -7.86 3.42 -1.06
CA TYR A 29 -6.95 4.20 -1.90
C TYR A 29 -6.51 3.46 -3.16
N ILE A 30 -6.24 2.15 -3.05
CA ILE A 30 -5.95 1.31 -4.21
C ILE A 30 -7.17 1.24 -5.14
N HIS A 31 -8.36 0.97 -4.59
CA HIS A 31 -9.59 0.87 -5.35
C HIS A 31 -9.96 2.17 -6.07
N LYS A 32 -9.68 3.32 -5.44
CA LYS A 32 -9.87 4.66 -6.02
C LYS A 32 -8.77 5.07 -7.00
N GLY A 33 -7.75 4.24 -7.21
CA GLY A 33 -6.60 4.55 -8.06
C GLY A 33 -5.71 5.68 -7.53
N ILE A 34 -5.81 6.01 -6.25
CA ILE A 34 -4.96 7.05 -5.62
C ILE A 34 -3.53 6.54 -5.49
N ILE A 35 -3.39 5.26 -5.10
CA ILE A 35 -2.14 4.52 -5.13
C ILE A 35 -2.33 3.30 -6.05
N PRO A 36 -1.29 2.82 -6.75
CA PRO A 36 -1.41 1.70 -7.67
C PRO A 36 -1.62 0.36 -6.92
N GLU A 37 -2.01 -0.68 -7.64
CA GLU A 37 -2.10 -2.03 -7.06
C GLU A 37 -0.70 -2.54 -6.63
N PRO A 38 -0.56 -3.13 -5.43
CA PRO A 38 0.69 -3.70 -4.97
C PRO A 38 1.07 -4.96 -5.76
N PRO A 39 2.37 -5.29 -5.81
CA PRO A 39 2.84 -6.52 -6.42
C PRO A 39 2.29 -7.76 -5.72
N GLU A 40 2.15 -8.84 -6.49
CA GLU A 40 1.62 -10.13 -6.04
C GLU A 40 2.72 -11.19 -6.07
N ILE A 41 2.72 -12.06 -5.05
CA ILE A 41 3.56 -13.25 -5.00
C ILE A 41 2.68 -14.50 -4.98
N GLN A 42 3.14 -15.53 -5.67
CA GLN A 42 2.49 -16.84 -5.63
C GLN A 42 2.89 -17.57 -4.33
N TYR A 43 1.89 -17.89 -3.52
CA TYR A 43 2.02 -18.69 -2.31
C TYR A 43 1.10 -19.91 -2.38
N GLY A 44 1.69 -21.04 -2.81
CA GLY A 44 0.92 -22.24 -3.14
C GLY A 44 -0.06 -21.95 -4.26
N ILE A 45 -1.35 -22.19 -4.01
CA ILE A 45 -2.45 -21.91 -4.95
C ILE A 45 -3.00 -20.46 -4.85
N ARG A 46 -2.52 -19.66 -3.90
CA ARG A 46 -3.02 -18.29 -3.65
C ARG A 46 -2.05 -17.25 -4.16
N LEU A 47 -2.58 -16.13 -4.65
CA LEU A 47 -1.81 -14.90 -4.89
C LEU A 47 -1.91 -14.01 -3.64
N LEU A 48 -0.76 -13.60 -3.12
CA LEU A 48 -0.66 -12.71 -1.96
C LEU A 48 -0.08 -11.37 -2.39
N LYS A 49 -0.81 -10.31 -2.10
CA LYS A 49 -0.33 -8.93 -2.26
C LYS A 49 0.72 -8.64 -1.19
N HIS A 50 1.85 -8.08 -1.60
CA HIS A 50 2.91 -7.65 -0.68
C HIS A 50 3.29 -6.18 -0.91
N PHE A 51 3.82 -5.54 0.13
CA PHE A 51 4.04 -4.10 0.20
C PHE A 51 5.52 -3.80 0.47
N PRO A 52 6.40 -4.02 -0.53
CA PRO A 52 7.83 -3.85 -0.33
C PRO A 52 8.18 -2.37 -0.01
N PRO A 53 9.34 -2.08 0.60
CA PRO A 53 9.71 -0.72 1.00
C PRO A 53 9.57 0.31 -0.12
N GLU A 54 9.96 -0.04 -1.34
CA GLU A 54 9.89 0.83 -2.52
C GLU A 54 8.44 1.20 -2.87
N TYR A 55 7.52 0.26 -2.69
CA TYR A 55 6.09 0.51 -2.86
C TYR A 55 5.57 1.48 -1.79
N ILE A 56 6.02 1.34 -0.54
CA ILE A 56 5.61 2.23 0.56
C ILE A 56 6.04 3.67 0.27
N ASP A 57 7.27 3.87 -0.21
CA ASP A 57 7.80 5.20 -0.50
C ASP A 57 7.05 5.87 -1.66
N MET A 58 6.77 5.11 -2.73
CA MET A 58 5.92 5.58 -3.83
C MET A 58 4.49 5.89 -3.31
N ALA A 59 3.88 5.01 -2.53
CA ALA A 59 2.55 5.24 -1.98
C ALA A 59 2.49 6.51 -1.11
N LYS A 60 3.54 6.80 -0.32
CA LYS A 60 3.63 8.07 0.42
C LYS A 60 3.61 9.28 -0.51
N MET A 61 4.35 9.26 -1.62
CA MET A 61 4.36 10.36 -2.58
C MET A 61 2.98 10.60 -3.20
N HIS A 62 2.31 9.54 -3.64
CA HIS A 62 0.96 9.61 -4.19
C HIS A 62 -0.05 10.17 -3.18
N LEU A 63 -0.01 9.69 -1.93
CA LEU A 63 -0.90 10.17 -0.87
C LEU A 63 -0.63 11.62 -0.47
N LYS A 64 0.64 12.07 -0.53
CA LYS A 64 0.98 13.47 -0.31
C LYS A 64 0.35 14.35 -1.40
N ASN A 65 0.54 14.02 -2.67
CA ASN A 65 -0.04 14.76 -3.80
C ASN A 65 -1.58 14.79 -3.74
N PHE A 66 -2.21 13.68 -3.33
CA PHE A 66 -3.65 13.61 -3.13
C PHE A 66 -4.13 14.52 -1.99
N ARG A 67 -3.39 14.61 -0.89
CA ARG A 67 -3.70 15.53 0.22
C ARG A 67 -3.57 16.98 -0.20
N ASP A 68 -2.51 17.33 -0.93
CA ASP A 68 -2.24 18.69 -1.37
C ASP A 68 -3.30 19.18 -2.36
N SER A 69 -3.61 18.38 -3.38
CA SER A 69 -4.69 18.69 -4.35
C SER A 69 -6.07 18.81 -3.71
N ARG A 70 -6.35 18.04 -2.65
CA ARG A 70 -7.60 18.14 -1.90
C ARG A 70 -7.69 19.43 -1.07
N ASN A 71 -6.57 19.91 -0.54
CA ASN A 71 -6.52 21.17 0.22
C ASN A 71 -6.67 22.38 -0.69
N GLU A 72 -6.11 22.32 -1.91
CA GLU A 72 -6.25 23.39 -2.90
C GLU A 72 -7.70 23.57 -3.36
N ARG A 73 -8.42 22.48 -3.65
CA ARG A 73 -9.86 22.53 -4.01
C ARG A 73 -10.80 23.04 -2.91
N ARG A 74 -10.31 23.19 -1.68
CA ARG A 74 -11.09 23.64 -0.53
C ARG A 74 -10.83 25.11 -0.17
N ARG A 75 -9.83 25.75 -0.78
CA ARG A 75 -9.57 27.19 -0.69
C ARG A 75 -10.27 27.91 -1.83
#